data_AF-A0A2G9PD99-F1
#
_entry.id   AF-A0A2G9PD99-F1
#
_cell.length_a   1.000
_cell.length_b   1.000
_cell.length_c   1.000
_cell.angle_alpha   90.00
_cell.angle_beta   90.00
_cell.angle_gamma   90.00
#
_symmetry.space_group_name_H-M   'P 1'
#
loop_
_entity.id
_entity.type
_entity.pdbx_description
1 polymer ?
#
loop_
_entity_poly.entity_id
_entity_poly.type
_entity_poly.pdbx_seq_one_letter_code
_entity_poly.pdbx_strand_id
1 'polypeptide(L)' 'MKKVDKILEEFSNFEIKELEKLKFSGLGKKDVYNISKRFILGQNEFLFGRVEPRDNSELSKVFLFKKSNDS' A
#
# COMPACT_ATOMS: atom_id res chain seq x y z
N MET A 1 -24.25 -11.07 -17.62
CA MET A 1 -23.29 -10.27 -16.82
C MET A 1 -23.69 -10.37 -15.36
N LYS A 2 -22.81 -10.85 -14.46
CA LYS A 2 -23.10 -10.85 -13.02
C LYS A 2 -23.05 -9.41 -12.49
N LYS A 3 -23.88 -9.06 -11.51
CA LYS A 3 -23.78 -7.77 -10.79
C LYS A 3 -22.53 -7.79 -9.91
N VAL A 4 -21.93 -6.62 -9.68
CA VAL A 4 -20.73 -6.46 -8.84
C VAL A 4 -20.93 -7.09 -7.46
N ASP A 5 -22.10 -6.90 -6.84
CA ASP A 5 -22.43 -7.45 -5.52
C ASP A 5 -22.26 -8.98 -5.45
N LYS A 6 -22.72 -9.69 -6.49
CA LYS A 6 -22.59 -11.16 -6.57
C LYS A 6 -21.15 -11.60 -6.76
N ILE A 7 -20.35 -10.81 -7.49
CA ILE A 7 -18.92 -11.10 -7.70
C ILE A 7 -18.15 -10.88 -6.39
N LEU A 8 -18.51 -9.86 -5.61
CA LEU A 8 -17.92 -9.59 -4.30
C LEU A 8 -18.25 -10.69 -3.28
N GLU A 9 -19.48 -11.19 -3.26
CA GLU A 9 -19.90 -12.30 -2.39
C GLU A 9 -19.16 -13.61 -2.72
N GLU A 10 -18.97 -13.90 -4.01
CA GLU A 10 -18.17 -15.05 -4.44
C GLU A 10 -16.70 -14.90 -4.00
N PHE A 11 -16.15 -13.68 -4.08
CA PHE A 11 -14.78 -13.38 -3.65
C PHE A 11 -14.61 -13.38 -2.13
N SER A 12 -15.62 -13.00 -1.34
CA SER A 12 -15.50 -12.96 0.13
C SER A 12 -15.34 -14.34 0.75
N ASN A 13 -15.70 -15.40 0.02
CA ASN A 13 -15.48 -16.79 0.43
C ASN A 13 -14.06 -17.29 0.08
N PHE A 14 -13.23 -16.46 -0.55
CA PHE A 14 -11.86 -16.81 -0.92
C PHE A 14 -10.93 -16.69 0.29
N GLU A 15 -10.19 -17.76 0.58
CA GLU A 15 -9.25 -17.80 1.69
C GLU A 15 -7.95 -17.07 1.31
N ILE A 16 -7.59 -16.03 2.08
CA ILE A 16 -6.32 -15.33 1.93
C ILE A 16 -5.23 -16.18 2.59
N LYS A 17 -4.34 -16.76 1.79
CA LYS A 17 -3.26 -17.64 2.27
C LYS A 17 -2.17 -16.87 3.03
N GLU A 18 -1.80 -15.69 2.52
CA GLU A 18 -0.71 -14.88 3.05
C GLU A 18 -1.09 -13.40 2.97
N LEU A 19 -0.83 -12.68 4.07
CA LEU A 19 -1.10 -11.25 4.19
C LEU A 19 0.05 -10.57 4.92
N GLU A 20 0.58 -9.51 4.33
CA GLU A 20 1.61 -8.67 4.94
C GLU A 20 1.17 -7.21 4.90
N LYS A 21 1.26 -6.51 6.04
CA LYS A 21 1.16 -5.05 6.08
C LYS A 21 2.55 -4.44 6.04
N LEU A 22 2.79 -3.58 5.07
CA LEU A 22 4.06 -2.86 4.95
C LEU A 22 4.20 -1.84 6.09
N LYS A 23 5.41 -1.77 6.66
CA LYS A 23 5.79 -0.75 7.64
C LYS A 23 6.61 0.33 6.94
N PHE A 24 6.26 1.59 7.20
CA PHE A 24 6.97 2.75 6.67
C PHE A 24 7.54 3.57 7.83
N SER A 25 8.79 4.02 7.71
CA SER A 25 9.49 4.81 8.72
C SER A 25 9.73 6.24 8.23
N GLY A 26 9.99 7.17 9.15
CA GLY A 26 10.34 8.56 8.83
C GLY A 26 9.16 9.50 8.51
N LEU A 27 7.92 9.09 8.77
CA LEU A 27 6.71 9.86 8.36
C LEU A 27 5.90 10.46 9.52
N GLY A 28 6.31 10.22 10.77
CA GLY A 28 5.56 10.66 11.96
C GLY A 28 4.22 9.94 12.08
N LYS A 29 3.11 10.70 12.11
CA LYS A 29 1.74 10.18 12.24
C LYS A 29 0.96 10.10 10.90
N LYS A 30 1.67 10.18 9.77
CA LYS A 30 1.02 10.13 8.44
C LYS A 30 0.85 8.69 7.98
N ASP A 31 -0.25 8.44 7.28
CA ASP A 31 -0.52 7.16 6.66
C ASP A 31 0.17 7.04 5.31
N VAL A 32 0.45 5.79 4.91
CA VAL A 32 0.89 5.46 3.54
C VAL A 32 -0.09 4.46 2.95
N TYR A 33 -0.65 4.80 1.79
CA TYR A 33 -1.58 3.94 1.08
C TYR A 33 -1.52 4.20 -0.44
N ASN A 34 -2.34 3.50 -1.23
CA ASN A 34 -2.36 3.60 -2.70
C ASN A 34 -0.96 3.58 -3.32
N ILE A 35 -0.17 2.59 -2.92
CA ILE A 35 1.22 2.44 -3.35
C ILE A 35 1.32 2.02 -4.82
N SER A 36 2.43 2.37 -5.46
CA SER A 36 2.79 1.79 -6.75
C SER A 36 3.19 0.32 -6.59
N LYS A 37 3.25 -0.40 -7.72
CA LYS A 37 4.01 -1.65 -7.77
C LYS A 37 5.46 -1.39 -7.36
N ARG A 38 6.07 -2.36 -6.67
CA ARG A 38 7.50 -2.34 -6.36
C ARG A 38 8.34 -2.43 -7.65
N PHE A 39 9.49 -1.77 -7.67
CA PHE A 39 10.42 -1.78 -8.78
C PHE A 39 11.86 -1.78 -8.30
N ILE A 40 12.77 -2.29 -9.14
CA ILE A 40 14.20 -2.36 -8.85
C ILE A 40 14.92 -1.23 -9.59
N LEU A 41 15.79 -0.50 -8.89
CA LEU A 41 16.72 0.46 -9.49
C LEU A 41 18.12 0.19 -8.93
N GLY A 42 19.01 -0.29 -9.81
CA GLY A 42 20.31 -0.82 -9.40
C GLY A 42 20.14 -2.09 -8.55
N GLN A 43 20.69 -2.08 -7.34
CA GLN A 43 20.61 -3.21 -6.39
C GLN A 43 19.50 -3.04 -5.33
N ASN A 44 18.66 -2.01 -5.46
CA ASN A 44 17.71 -1.62 -4.42
C ASN A 44 16.26 -1.74 -4.93
N GLU A 45 15.38 -2.22 -4.07
CA GLU A 45 13.93 -2.25 -4.30
C GLU A 45 13.28 -0.97 -3.76
N PHE A 46 12.38 -0.39 -4.57
CA PHE A 46 11.66 0.83 -4.26
C PHE A 46 10.17 0.71 -4.57
N LEU A 47 9.39 1.63 -4.02
CA LEU A 47 8.01 1.89 -4.41
C LEU A 47 7.66 3.36 -4.17
N PHE A 48 6.65 3.88 -4.87
CA PHE A 48 6.03 5.15 -4.52
C PHE A 48 4.82 4.93 -3.61
N GLY A 49 4.60 5.81 -2.64
CA GLY A 49 3.42 5.78 -1.78
C GLY A 49 2.76 7.15 -1.65
N ARG A 50 1.42 7.17 -1.62
CA ARG A 50 0.66 8.36 -1.23
C ARG A 50 0.76 8.50 0.29
N VAL A 51 1.22 9.66 0.74
CA VAL A 51 1.41 10.00 2.16
C VAL A 51 0.50 11.14 2.55
N GLU A 52 -0.32 10.94 3.57
CA GLU A 52 -1.35 11.90 3.98
C GLU A 52 -1.59 11.81 5.50
N PRO A 53 -1.90 12.92 6.18
CA PRO A 53 -2.41 12.86 7.55
C PRO A 53 -3.77 12.15 7.61
N ARG A 54 -4.08 11.49 8.72
CA ARG A 54 -5.34 10.75 8.91
C ARG A 54 -6.58 11.65 8.97
N ASP A 55 -6.42 12.95 9.14
CA ASP A 55 -7.47 13.91 9.50
C ASP A 55 -8.42 14.31 8.35
N ASN A 56 -8.57 13.47 7.33
CA ASN A 56 -9.37 13.72 6.11
C ASN A 56 -8.99 15.03 5.40
N SER A 57 -7.74 15.47 5.52
CA SER A 57 -7.20 16.52 4.67
C SER A 57 -6.90 15.96 3.28
N GLU A 58 -7.29 16.65 2.21
CA GLU A 58 -6.92 16.33 0.81
C GLU A 58 -5.44 16.66 0.50
N LEU A 59 -4.61 16.79 1.54
CA LEU A 59 -3.22 17.23 1.47
C LEU A 59 -2.29 16.03 1.38
N SER A 60 -2.28 15.39 0.22
CA SER A 60 -1.39 14.29 -0.08
C SER A 60 -0.09 14.72 -0.75
N LYS A 61 0.96 13.94 -0.48
CA LYS A 61 2.24 13.99 -1.21
C LYS A 61 2.66 12.59 -1.62
N VAL A 62 3.39 12.47 -2.72
CA VAL A 62 3.97 11.20 -3.16
C VAL A 62 5.43 11.14 -2.74
N PHE A 63 5.82 10.06 -2.09
CA PHE A 63 7.21 9.81 -1.67
C PHE A 63 7.74 8.52 -2.31
N LEU A 64 9.04 8.50 -2.57
CA LEU A 64 9.78 7.30 -2.93
C LEU A 64 10.29 6.62 -1.65
N PHE A 65 9.97 5.34 -1.48
CA PHE A 65 10.43 4.52 -0.39
C PHE A 65 11.42 3.47 -0.90
N LYS A 66 12.52 3.31 -0.18
CA LYS A 66 13.49 2.22 -0.37
C LYS A 66 13.16 1.11 0.61
N LYS A 67 13.18 -0.15 0.17
CA LYS A 67 13.10 -1.29 1.08
C LYS A 67 14.31 -1.28 2.03
N SER A 68 14.04 -1.26 3.34
CA SER A 68 15.07 -1.56 4.33
C SER A 68 15.10 -3.07 4.60
N ASN A 69 16.30 -3.60 4.84
CA ASN A 69 16.49 -4.96 5.32
C ASN A 69 16.52 -5.02 6.86
N ASP A 70 16.34 -3.89 7.54
CA ASP A 70 16.30 -3.84 9.00
C ASP A 70 15.03 -4.55 9.49
N SER A 71 15.24 -5.59 10.29
CA SER A 71 14.21 -6.49 10.84
C SER A 71 13.36 -5.82 11.92
#